data_AF-A0A1Q5TGQ4-F1
#
_entry.id   AF-A0A1Q5TGQ4-F1
#
_cell.length_a   1.000
_cell.length_b   1.000
_cell.length_c   1.000
_cell.angle_alpha   90.00
_cell.angle_beta   90.00
_cell.angle_gamma   90.00
#
_symmetry.space_group_name_H-M   'P 1'
#
loop_
_entity.id
_entity.type
_entity.pdbx_description
1 polymer ?
#
loop_
_entity_poly.entity_id
_entity_poly.type
_entity_poly.pdbx_seq_one_letter_code
_entity_poly.pdbx_strand_id
1 'polypeptide(L)'
;MAKKDIDYMKMLEKDVCTMCGEKNCPWTKGHGYMNKRMKEITEAYCKGDMRAIKKIYIQRFAPMTGVFNNTLSWSQENDNSMSAIGLLKHYRSHTGQPVTLSQVGVQDKISNLAQKPGSFNRSDNTSIHSHFISQIQNGERIHFSNPYDLRNETGRVSDPLWAMRGSLFSGHLSDIKAQPNGNKYNLSGVVDYNFYNKFEDPLNIFDWFGKDWNPDGTPFEINGKWKQPVNFDVDKHTYENKVKPMLETTNSMSGSGMSGWDMFSHYRDDSGRALTLSEIGVQDRVRELIHKPNAFEKPEGSIHSRFISQIQNGKGVDFNNAYDFTKEAKEMIFDPLWAIGGAKVSGILTNIHAEDIGDRYNVSGVINYELYDNFTDPYDMKDLIGIEFNPNGTPYDIKGAWSESVNFDVKKDVYENTIKPTLGK
;
A
#
# COMPACT_ATOMS: atom_id res chain seq x y z
N MET A 1 -25.47 42.83 -14.07
CA MET A 1 -24.66 41.62 -13.85
C MET A 1 -25.43 40.68 -12.94
N ALA A 2 -25.73 39.47 -13.37
CA ALA A 2 -26.31 38.46 -12.49
C ALA A 2 -25.38 38.26 -11.28
N LYS A 3 -25.90 38.36 -10.05
CA LYS A 3 -25.15 37.99 -8.85
C LYS A 3 -24.75 36.52 -9.02
N LYS A 4 -23.48 36.23 -9.27
CA LYS A 4 -22.97 34.85 -9.20
C LYS A 4 -23.33 34.32 -7.82
N ASP A 5 -23.97 33.16 -7.76
CA ASP A 5 -24.23 32.46 -6.50
C ASP A 5 -22.87 32.17 -5.85
N ILE A 6 -22.67 32.74 -4.66
CA ILE A 6 -21.45 32.53 -3.89
C ILE A 6 -21.48 31.09 -3.39
N ASP A 7 -20.47 30.29 -3.74
CA ASP A 7 -20.30 28.95 -3.17
C ASP A 7 -19.81 29.09 -1.72
N TYR A 8 -20.77 29.17 -0.80
CA TYR A 8 -20.54 29.37 0.63
C TYR A 8 -19.71 28.24 1.25
N MET A 9 -19.76 27.04 0.69
CA MET A 9 -18.94 25.92 1.17
C MET A 9 -17.49 26.15 0.81
N LYS A 10 -17.19 26.59 -0.42
CA LYS A 10 -15.84 26.90 -0.87
C LYS A 10 -15.15 28.00 -0.04
N MET A 11 -15.91 28.91 0.58
CA MET A 11 -15.36 29.90 1.53
C MET A 11 -14.94 29.26 2.86
N LEU A 12 -15.70 28.29 3.37
CA LEU A 12 -15.38 27.53 4.59
C LEU A 12 -14.17 26.60 4.34
N GLU A 13 -14.05 26.06 3.13
CA GLU A 13 -12.94 25.20 2.71
C GLU A 13 -11.57 25.89 2.73
N LYS A 14 -11.53 27.22 2.59
CA LYS A 14 -10.26 27.97 2.38
C LYS A 14 -9.73 28.69 3.61
N ASP A 15 -10.32 28.42 4.78
CA ASP A 15 -9.93 29.03 6.07
C ASP A 15 -9.84 30.57 6.01
N VAL A 16 -10.68 31.15 5.17
CA VAL A 16 -10.71 32.60 4.96
C VAL A 16 -11.43 33.23 6.14
N CYS A 17 -10.79 34.22 6.77
CA CYS A 17 -11.41 34.98 7.83
C CYS A 17 -12.72 35.57 7.35
N THR A 18 -13.81 35.22 8.01
CA THR A 18 -15.14 35.63 7.61
C THR A 18 -15.49 37.07 8.02
N MET A 19 -14.54 37.78 8.63
CA MET A 19 -14.64 39.22 8.93
C MET A 19 -13.90 40.09 7.91
N CYS A 20 -12.68 39.69 7.51
CA CYS A 20 -11.84 40.50 6.61
C CYS A 20 -11.59 39.88 5.24
N GLY A 21 -11.96 38.62 5.00
CA GLY A 21 -11.74 37.94 3.73
C GLY A 21 -10.30 37.44 3.51
N GLU A 22 -9.43 37.47 4.51
CA GLU A 22 -8.02 37.07 4.39
C GLU A 22 -7.76 35.65 4.93
N LYS A 23 -6.93 34.85 4.22
CA LYS A 23 -6.50 33.49 4.62
C LYS A 23 -5.63 33.45 5.89
N ASN A 24 -4.94 34.54 6.21
CA ASN A 24 -3.96 34.61 7.32
C ASN A 24 -4.30 35.71 8.34
N CYS A 25 -5.58 35.88 8.65
CA CYS A 25 -6.01 36.96 9.53
C CYS A 25 -5.36 36.83 10.92
N PRO A 26 -4.65 37.87 11.42
CA PRO A 26 -3.98 37.84 12.73
C PRO A 26 -4.95 37.73 13.91
N TRP A 27 -6.24 38.02 13.69
CA TRP A 27 -7.31 37.95 14.69
C TRP A 27 -7.91 36.55 14.88
N THR A 28 -7.41 35.54 14.15
CA THR A 28 -7.89 34.14 14.21
C THR A 28 -7.82 33.51 15.61
N LYS A 29 -6.92 33.97 16.50
CA LYS A 29 -6.72 33.42 17.84
C LYS A 29 -7.72 33.90 18.92
N GLY A 30 -8.66 34.81 18.59
CA GLY A 30 -9.50 35.49 19.59
C GLY A 30 -11.00 35.13 19.62
N HIS A 31 -11.49 34.28 18.71
CA HIS A 31 -12.95 34.18 18.48
C HIS A 31 -13.51 32.77 18.71
N GLY A 32 -13.55 32.32 19.97
CA GLY A 32 -14.26 31.08 20.36
C GLY A 32 -15.73 31.05 19.93
N TYR A 33 -16.36 32.21 19.79
CA TYR A 33 -17.69 32.38 19.22
C TYR A 33 -17.78 31.94 17.75
N MET A 34 -16.74 32.17 16.95
CA MET A 34 -16.72 31.83 15.52
C MET A 34 -16.47 30.34 15.29
N ASN A 35 -15.61 29.69 16.09
CA ASN A 35 -15.47 28.23 16.06
C ASN A 35 -16.80 27.52 16.34
N LYS A 36 -17.60 28.05 17.29
CA LYS A 36 -18.94 27.54 17.58
C LYS A 36 -19.90 27.72 16.39
N ARG A 37 -19.87 28.86 15.70
CA ARG A 37 -20.74 29.09 14.52
C ARG A 37 -20.28 28.31 13.29
N MET A 38 -18.98 28.16 13.08
CA MET A 38 -18.41 27.30 12.04
C MET A 38 -18.86 25.86 12.26
N LYS A 39 -18.82 25.38 13.50
CA LYS A 39 -19.38 24.09 13.89
C LYS A 39 -20.86 23.99 13.53
N GLU A 40 -21.70 24.98 13.86
CA GLU A 40 -23.13 24.98 13.52
C GLU A 40 -23.40 24.97 12.00
N ILE A 41 -22.58 25.67 11.20
CA ILE A 41 -22.70 25.67 9.72
C ILE A 41 -22.30 24.32 9.15
N THR A 42 -21.18 23.75 9.61
CA THR A 42 -20.75 22.42 9.18
C THR A 42 -21.76 21.35 9.61
N GLU A 43 -22.34 21.44 10.81
CA GLU A 43 -23.44 20.57 11.24
C GLU A 43 -24.65 20.64 10.30
N ALA A 44 -25.07 21.86 9.95
CA ALA A 44 -26.20 22.07 9.05
C ALA A 44 -25.91 21.52 7.64
N TYR A 45 -24.69 21.72 7.13
CA TYR A 45 -24.23 21.15 5.87
C TYR A 45 -24.20 19.62 5.88
N CYS A 46 -23.65 19.03 6.95
CA CYS A 46 -23.64 17.58 7.12
C CYS A 46 -25.06 17.02 7.12
N LYS A 47 -26.03 17.69 7.76
CA LYS A 47 -27.45 17.31 7.77
C LYS A 47 -28.21 17.58 6.47
N GLY A 48 -27.59 18.21 5.47
CA GLY A 48 -28.28 18.66 4.25
C GLY A 48 -29.28 19.80 4.49
N ASP A 49 -29.22 20.46 5.65
CA ASP A 49 -30.12 21.56 6.02
C ASP A 49 -29.62 22.89 5.45
N MET A 50 -29.77 23.04 4.14
CA MET A 50 -29.40 24.25 3.42
C MET A 50 -30.17 25.49 3.91
N ARG A 51 -31.34 25.31 4.55
CA ARG A 51 -32.11 26.42 5.14
C ARG A 51 -31.41 26.94 6.40
N ALA A 52 -30.92 26.06 7.27
CA ALA A 52 -30.14 26.45 8.44
C ALA A 52 -28.82 27.11 8.05
N ILE A 53 -28.09 26.59 7.06
CA ILE A 53 -26.87 27.23 6.53
C ILE A 53 -27.17 28.65 6.05
N LYS A 54 -28.20 28.80 5.20
CA LYS A 54 -28.62 30.09 4.66
C LYS A 54 -29.04 31.06 5.75
N LYS A 55 -29.73 30.57 6.80
CA LYS A 55 -30.15 31.38 7.94
C LYS A 55 -28.96 31.88 8.76
N ILE A 56 -28.03 30.98 9.14
CA ILE A 56 -26.82 31.36 9.88
C ILE A 56 -26.00 32.37 9.07
N TYR A 57 -25.92 32.18 7.75
CA TYR A 57 -25.22 33.08 6.86
C TYR A 57 -25.88 34.46 6.74
N ILE A 58 -27.18 34.53 6.45
CA ILE A 58 -27.90 35.81 6.29
C ILE A 58 -27.81 36.63 7.58
N GLN A 59 -27.92 35.97 8.73
CA GLN A 59 -27.91 36.66 10.02
C GLN A 59 -26.54 37.25 10.39
N ARG A 60 -25.44 36.82 9.76
CA ARG A 60 -24.08 37.12 10.24
C ARG A 60 -23.08 37.54 9.17
N PHE A 61 -23.17 37.00 7.96
CA PHE A 61 -22.23 37.27 6.88
C PHE A 61 -22.81 38.15 5.77
N ALA A 62 -24.14 38.26 5.65
CA ALA A 62 -24.77 39.19 4.71
C ALA A 62 -24.35 40.68 4.90
N PRO A 63 -24.06 41.17 6.12
CA PRO A 63 -23.53 42.54 6.30
C PRO A 63 -22.12 42.74 5.72
N MET A 64 -21.39 41.66 5.41
CA MET A 64 -19.98 41.69 5.01
C MET A 64 -19.75 41.38 3.51
N THR A 65 -20.83 41.25 2.73
CA THR A 65 -20.80 40.88 1.30
C THR A 65 -19.97 41.81 0.40
N GLY A 66 -19.79 43.08 0.79
CA GLY A 66 -18.99 44.04 0.03
C GLY A 66 -17.48 43.75 0.03
N VAL A 67 -16.95 43.28 1.16
CA VAL A 67 -15.53 42.90 1.30
C VAL A 67 -15.27 41.57 0.59
N PHE A 68 -16.23 40.64 0.65
CA PHE A 68 -16.09 39.32 0.04
C PHE A 68 -16.07 39.33 -1.48
N ASN A 69 -16.88 40.16 -2.14
CA ASN A 69 -16.97 40.17 -3.60
C ASN A 69 -15.71 40.72 -4.30
N ASN A 70 -14.96 41.62 -3.66
CA ASN A 70 -13.78 42.26 -4.27
C ASN A 70 -12.47 41.51 -3.99
N THR A 71 -12.37 40.75 -2.89
CA THR A 71 -11.12 40.10 -2.47
C THR A 71 -11.10 38.58 -2.75
N LEU A 72 -12.28 37.92 -2.79
CA LEU A 72 -12.35 36.46 -2.98
C LEU A 72 -12.60 35.99 -4.42
N SER A 73 -13.17 36.80 -5.31
CA SER A 73 -13.57 36.31 -6.64
C SER A 73 -12.40 35.75 -7.45
N TRP A 74 -11.22 36.37 -7.38
CA TRP A 74 -10.05 35.95 -8.15
C TRP A 74 -9.34 34.72 -7.55
N SER A 75 -9.32 34.59 -6.22
CA SER A 75 -8.74 33.42 -5.54
C SER A 75 -9.64 32.19 -5.57
N GLN A 76 -10.95 32.38 -5.77
CA GLN A 76 -11.95 31.31 -5.88
C GLN A 76 -12.00 30.64 -7.25
N GLU A 77 -11.66 31.37 -8.33
CA GLU A 77 -11.81 30.86 -9.70
C GLU A 77 -10.68 29.90 -10.12
N ASN A 78 -9.52 29.94 -9.45
CA ASN A 78 -8.31 29.20 -9.87
C ASN A 78 -7.76 28.18 -8.86
N ASP A 79 -8.30 28.09 -7.64
CA ASP A 79 -7.83 27.16 -6.60
C ASP A 79 -8.70 25.88 -6.55
N ASN A 80 -8.12 24.78 -7.03
CA ASN A 80 -8.75 23.45 -7.13
C ASN A 80 -8.41 22.53 -5.94
N SER A 81 -7.67 23.00 -4.94
CA SER A 81 -7.33 22.18 -3.76
C SER A 81 -8.55 21.90 -2.87
N MET A 82 -8.57 20.74 -2.23
CA MET A 82 -9.65 20.32 -1.33
C MET A 82 -9.31 20.68 0.12
N SER A 83 -10.35 20.88 0.94
CA SER A 83 -10.27 20.95 2.41
C SER A 83 -10.79 19.63 3.01
N ALA A 84 -10.81 19.46 4.34
CA ALA A 84 -11.50 18.31 4.93
C ALA A 84 -13.00 18.26 4.56
N ILE A 85 -13.63 19.44 4.39
CA ILE A 85 -15.02 19.56 3.92
C ILE A 85 -15.13 19.21 2.43
N GLY A 86 -14.11 19.56 1.64
CA GLY A 86 -14.01 19.19 0.22
C GLY A 86 -13.87 17.68 0.03
N LEU A 87 -13.08 17.02 0.87
CA LEU A 87 -12.98 15.55 0.92
C LEU A 87 -14.32 14.90 1.29
N LEU A 88 -15.05 15.47 2.25
CA LEU A 88 -16.41 15.01 2.58
C LEU A 88 -17.40 15.20 1.42
N LYS A 89 -17.31 16.32 0.69
CA LYS A 89 -18.14 16.55 -0.51
C LYS A 89 -17.84 15.50 -1.58
N HIS A 90 -16.56 15.17 -1.76
CA HIS A 90 -16.12 14.12 -2.68
C HIS A 90 -16.67 12.75 -2.29
N TYR A 91 -16.59 12.37 -1.01
CA TYR A 91 -17.21 11.16 -0.46
C TYR A 91 -18.71 11.06 -0.79
N ARG A 92 -19.45 12.15 -0.59
CA ARG A 92 -20.91 12.23 -0.84
C ARG A 92 -21.28 12.31 -2.32
N SER A 93 -20.32 12.50 -3.21
CA SER A 93 -20.57 12.43 -4.66
C SER A 93 -20.86 11.00 -5.14
N HIS A 94 -20.62 9.99 -4.28
CA HIS A 94 -20.77 8.56 -4.58
C HIS A 94 -19.86 8.05 -5.72
N THR A 95 -18.88 8.84 -6.14
CA THR A 95 -18.00 8.47 -7.25
C THR A 95 -16.94 7.44 -6.85
N GLY A 96 -16.50 7.44 -5.58
CA GLY A 96 -15.41 6.57 -5.10
C GLY A 96 -14.07 6.83 -5.80
N GLN A 97 -13.96 7.91 -6.57
CA GLN A 97 -12.82 8.18 -7.43
C GLN A 97 -11.59 8.53 -6.58
N PRO A 98 -10.42 7.89 -6.79
CA PRO A 98 -9.21 8.24 -6.08
C PRO A 98 -8.76 9.67 -6.36
N VAL A 99 -8.11 10.29 -5.39
CA VAL A 99 -7.48 11.61 -5.54
C VAL A 99 -6.02 11.55 -5.12
N THR A 100 -5.21 12.44 -5.67
CA THR A 100 -3.79 12.57 -5.30
C THR A 100 -3.59 13.65 -4.24
N LEU A 101 -2.50 13.59 -3.47
CA LEU A 101 -2.11 14.66 -2.55
C LEU A 101 -1.99 16.03 -3.25
N SER A 102 -1.58 16.04 -4.52
CA SER A 102 -1.52 17.25 -5.34
C SER A 102 -2.91 17.80 -5.68
N GLN A 103 -3.87 16.93 -6.02
CA GLN A 103 -5.28 17.34 -6.23
C GLN A 103 -5.93 17.82 -4.92
N VAL A 104 -5.58 17.21 -3.79
CA VAL A 104 -6.00 17.70 -2.47
C VAL A 104 -5.29 19.02 -2.13
N GLY A 105 -4.09 19.26 -2.64
CA GLY A 105 -3.30 20.48 -2.41
C GLY A 105 -2.43 20.44 -1.15
N VAL A 106 -2.04 19.24 -0.69
CA VAL A 106 -1.22 19.05 0.52
C VAL A 106 0.08 18.25 0.27
N GLN A 107 0.42 17.96 -0.98
CA GLN A 107 1.66 17.26 -1.37
C GLN A 107 2.90 17.86 -0.69
N ASP A 108 3.16 19.14 -0.90
CA ASP A 108 4.33 19.83 -0.33
C ASP A 108 4.27 19.91 1.19
N LYS A 109 3.06 20.04 1.75
CA LYS A 109 2.89 20.10 3.20
C LYS A 109 3.27 18.78 3.85
N ILE A 110 2.81 17.66 3.29
CA ILE A 110 3.09 16.32 3.81
C ILE A 110 4.56 15.95 3.61
N SER A 111 5.14 16.24 2.44
CA SER A 111 6.57 15.97 2.19
C SER A 111 7.48 16.78 3.11
N ASN A 112 7.10 18.01 3.45
CA ASN A 112 7.81 18.84 4.44
C ASN A 112 7.63 18.30 5.87
N LEU A 113 6.44 17.84 6.26
CA LEU A 113 6.21 17.22 7.57
C LEU A 113 7.06 15.96 7.76
N ALA A 114 7.20 15.13 6.72
CA ALA A 114 8.06 13.94 6.74
C ALA A 114 9.53 14.25 7.07
N GLN A 115 9.98 15.47 6.76
CA GLN A 115 11.34 15.94 7.03
C GLN A 115 11.46 16.75 8.32
N LYS A 116 10.36 17.26 8.87
CA LYS A 116 10.35 18.16 10.02
C LYS A 116 10.43 17.38 11.35
N PRO A 117 11.47 17.63 12.19
CA PRO A 117 11.60 17.03 13.53
C PRO A 117 10.38 17.21 14.41
N GLY A 118 9.99 16.15 15.13
CA GLY A 118 8.86 16.17 16.08
C GLY A 118 7.47 16.15 15.44
N SER A 119 7.37 16.20 14.10
CA SER A 119 6.11 15.96 13.40
C SER A 119 5.66 14.52 13.59
N PHE A 120 4.36 14.28 13.39
CA PHE A 120 3.67 13.01 13.63
C PHE A 120 3.73 12.55 15.08
N ASN A 121 3.74 13.50 16.02
CA ASN A 121 3.87 13.28 17.47
C ASN A 121 5.05 12.38 17.86
N ARG A 122 6.15 12.44 17.12
CA ARG A 122 7.35 11.66 17.45
C ARG A 122 8.02 12.22 18.71
N SER A 123 8.00 11.44 19.80
CA SER A 123 8.56 11.82 21.10
C SER A 123 10.09 11.90 21.12
N ASP A 124 10.77 11.24 20.17
CA ASP A 124 12.22 11.27 20.01
C ASP A 124 12.73 12.52 19.29
N ASN A 125 11.83 13.45 18.93
CA ASN A 125 12.12 14.69 18.21
C ASN A 125 12.89 14.46 16.89
N THR A 126 12.79 13.27 16.29
CA THR A 126 13.29 13.00 14.93
C THR A 126 12.17 13.25 13.91
N SER A 127 12.53 13.35 12.62
CA SER A 127 11.55 13.30 11.54
C SER A 127 11.44 11.87 11.00
N ILE A 128 10.40 11.56 10.23
CA ILE A 128 10.31 10.27 9.53
C ILE A 128 11.56 10.06 8.68
N HIS A 129 12.00 11.11 7.98
CA HIS A 129 13.20 11.09 7.15
C HIS A 129 14.46 10.80 7.96
N SER A 130 14.79 11.61 8.97
CA SER A 130 16.04 11.43 9.71
C SER A 130 16.06 10.14 10.52
N HIS A 131 14.91 9.70 11.04
CA HIS A 131 14.79 8.41 11.71
C HIS A 131 15.08 7.26 10.74
N PHE A 132 14.45 7.26 9.56
CA PHE A 132 14.69 6.23 8.56
C PHE A 132 16.16 6.16 8.14
N ILE A 133 16.81 7.31 7.92
CA ILE A 133 18.25 7.36 7.62
C ILE A 133 19.09 6.78 8.77
N SER A 134 18.76 7.11 10.02
CA SER A 134 19.45 6.52 11.18
C SER A 134 19.33 5.00 11.22
N GLN A 135 18.18 4.45 10.84
CA GLN A 135 17.97 2.99 10.82
C GLN A 135 18.80 2.32 9.73
N ILE A 136 18.96 2.97 8.57
CA ILE A 136 19.89 2.52 7.53
C ILE A 136 21.33 2.58 8.05
N GLN A 137 21.71 3.67 8.72
CA GLN A 137 23.05 3.83 9.31
C GLN A 137 23.40 2.77 10.35
N ASN A 138 22.39 2.25 11.06
CA ASN A 138 22.52 1.16 12.03
C ASN A 138 22.42 -0.24 11.41
N GLY A 139 22.12 -0.32 10.11
CA GLY A 139 21.91 -1.57 9.37
C GLY A 139 20.64 -2.31 9.81
N GLU A 140 19.61 -1.57 10.23
CA GLU A 140 18.33 -2.13 10.67
C GLU A 140 17.42 -2.45 9.49
N ARG A 141 17.28 -1.52 8.53
CA ARG A 141 16.41 -1.64 7.35
C ARG A 141 16.78 -0.64 6.26
N ILE A 142 16.32 -0.92 5.03
CA ILE A 142 16.48 -0.05 3.84
C ILE A 142 15.14 0.40 3.23
N HIS A 143 14.03 0.07 3.90
CA HIS A 143 12.68 0.51 3.59
C HIS A 143 11.87 0.61 4.90
N PHE A 144 10.69 1.21 4.87
CA PHE A 144 9.74 1.21 5.98
C PHE A 144 8.30 1.39 5.49
N SER A 145 7.34 0.99 6.32
CA SER A 145 5.92 1.35 6.19
C SER A 145 5.31 1.46 7.57
N ASN A 146 4.80 2.65 7.93
CA ASN A 146 4.20 2.89 9.25
C ASN A 146 2.92 3.73 9.11
N PRO A 147 1.89 3.46 9.91
CA PRO A 147 0.72 4.32 9.99
C PRO A 147 1.00 5.57 10.82
N TYR A 148 0.42 6.70 10.41
CA TYR A 148 0.50 7.98 11.10
C TYR A 148 -0.87 8.68 11.13
N ASP A 149 -1.12 9.38 12.23
CA ASP A 149 -2.32 10.23 12.38
C ASP A 149 -1.95 11.69 12.09
N LEU A 150 -2.31 12.15 10.88
CA LEU A 150 -2.06 13.52 10.42
C LEU A 150 -2.93 14.58 11.11
N ARG A 151 -3.96 14.18 11.87
CA ARG A 151 -4.79 15.14 12.61
C ARG A 151 -4.00 15.93 13.63
N ASN A 152 -2.98 15.31 14.22
CA ASN A 152 -2.14 15.98 15.22
C ASN A 152 -1.28 17.09 14.62
N GLU A 153 -1.07 17.08 13.30
CA GLU A 153 -0.30 18.10 12.57
C GLU A 153 -1.14 19.36 12.29
N THR A 154 -2.42 19.35 12.64
CA THR A 154 -3.30 20.49 12.43
C THR A 154 -4.33 20.68 13.54
N GLY A 155 -4.46 21.92 14.00
CA GLY A 155 -5.55 22.32 14.89
C GLY A 155 -6.82 22.75 14.15
N ARG A 156 -6.83 22.72 12.81
CA ARG A 156 -7.88 23.31 11.99
C ARG A 156 -8.68 22.22 11.27
N VAL A 157 -9.98 22.18 11.52
CA VAL A 157 -10.88 21.21 10.86
C VAL A 157 -11.04 21.50 9.36
N SER A 158 -10.76 22.73 8.92
CA SER A 158 -10.70 23.10 7.50
C SER A 158 -9.47 22.53 6.78
N ASP A 159 -8.49 22.00 7.50
CA ASP A 159 -7.26 21.44 6.93
C ASP A 159 -7.48 20.00 6.46
N PRO A 160 -7.11 19.62 5.23
CA PRO A 160 -7.27 18.25 4.74
C PRO A 160 -6.61 17.20 5.63
N LEU A 161 -5.47 17.54 6.25
CA LEU A 161 -4.72 16.64 7.13
C LEU A 161 -5.57 16.15 8.31
N TRP A 162 -6.55 16.94 8.74
CA TRP A 162 -7.43 16.61 9.85
C TRP A 162 -8.25 15.33 9.59
N ALA A 163 -8.60 15.09 8.33
CA ALA A 163 -9.38 13.92 7.93
C ALA A 163 -8.53 12.72 7.47
N MET A 164 -7.20 12.86 7.42
CA MET A 164 -6.26 11.83 6.94
C MET A 164 -5.70 10.99 8.11
N ARG A 165 -6.58 10.44 8.95
CA ARG A 165 -6.17 9.58 10.07
C ARG A 165 -5.77 8.20 9.58
N GLY A 166 -4.83 7.55 10.26
CA GLY A 166 -4.35 6.22 9.88
C GLY A 166 -3.68 6.18 8.50
N SER A 167 -3.08 7.29 8.09
CA SER A 167 -2.37 7.37 6.81
C SER A 167 -1.11 6.53 6.84
N LEU A 168 -0.95 5.67 5.84
CA LEU A 168 0.24 4.86 5.70
C LEU A 168 1.32 5.65 4.97
N PHE A 169 2.47 5.80 5.61
CA PHE A 169 3.67 6.35 4.99
C PHE A 169 4.68 5.24 4.82
N SER A 170 5.23 5.14 3.62
CA SER A 170 6.33 4.26 3.30
C SER A 170 7.48 5.00 2.64
N GLY A 171 8.67 4.43 2.76
CA GLY A 171 9.86 4.91 2.09
C GLY A 171 10.77 3.75 1.75
N HIS A 172 11.40 3.80 0.58
CA HIS A 172 12.39 2.82 0.13
C HIS A 172 13.64 3.55 -0.38
N LEU A 173 14.82 3.09 0.00
CA LEU A 173 16.08 3.65 -0.49
C LEU A 173 16.49 2.99 -1.81
N SER A 174 16.58 3.77 -2.88
CA SER A 174 16.92 3.35 -4.25
C SER A 174 18.07 4.18 -4.84
N ASP A 175 18.51 3.82 -6.05
CA ASP A 175 19.56 4.51 -6.81
C ASP A 175 20.87 4.74 -6.06
N ILE A 176 21.27 3.75 -5.26
CA ILE A 176 22.33 3.91 -4.26
C ILE A 176 23.71 3.81 -4.89
N LYS A 177 24.57 4.77 -4.56
CA LYS A 177 26.01 4.76 -4.80
C LYS A 177 26.73 4.86 -3.47
N ALA A 178 27.57 3.87 -3.18
CA ALA A 178 28.44 3.87 -2.01
C ALA A 178 29.87 4.21 -2.42
N GLN A 179 30.47 5.21 -1.78
CA GLN A 179 31.85 5.61 -1.98
C GLN A 179 32.64 5.44 -0.67
N PRO A 180 33.83 4.81 -0.69
CA PRO A 180 34.66 4.73 0.49
C PRO A 180 35.00 6.12 1.04
N ASN A 181 34.83 6.32 2.34
CA ASN A 181 35.12 7.56 3.07
C ASN A 181 35.85 7.24 4.38
N GLY A 182 37.14 6.90 4.28
CA GLY A 182 37.94 6.46 5.43
C GLY A 182 37.42 5.16 6.05
N ASN A 183 37.06 5.20 7.35
CA ASN A 183 36.46 4.07 8.07
C ASN A 183 34.93 4.00 7.91
N LYS A 184 34.36 4.73 6.95
CA LYS A 184 32.94 4.77 6.62
C LYS A 184 32.74 4.60 5.12
N TYR A 185 31.50 4.40 4.72
CA TYR A 185 31.03 4.60 3.35
C TYR A 185 30.11 5.82 3.31
N ASN A 186 30.32 6.71 2.35
CA ASN A 186 29.34 7.72 1.99
C ASN A 186 28.32 7.10 1.05
N LEU A 187 27.05 7.05 1.47
CA LEU A 187 25.94 6.54 0.67
C LEU A 187 25.17 7.73 0.12
N SER A 188 25.03 7.76 -1.20
CA SER A 188 24.16 8.70 -1.91
C SER A 188 23.08 7.92 -2.66
N GLY A 189 21.85 8.42 -2.68
CA GLY A 189 20.74 7.73 -3.32
C GLY A 189 19.47 8.56 -3.24
N VAL A 190 18.33 7.90 -3.41
CA VAL A 190 17.01 8.52 -3.36
C VAL A 190 16.12 7.73 -2.43
N VAL A 191 15.38 8.41 -1.55
CA VAL A 191 14.26 7.79 -0.84
C VAL A 191 12.99 8.04 -1.64
N ASP A 192 12.40 6.97 -2.15
CA ASP A 192 11.09 6.96 -2.78
C ASP A 192 10.02 6.86 -1.71
N TYR A 193 9.31 7.96 -1.45
CA TYR A 193 8.21 8.01 -0.50
C TYR A 193 6.88 7.72 -1.18
N ASN A 194 6.06 6.90 -0.52
CA ASN A 194 4.65 6.74 -0.87
C ASN A 194 3.76 7.05 0.33
N PHE A 195 2.65 7.72 0.04
CA PHE A 195 1.58 8.04 0.97
C PHE A 195 0.29 7.40 0.50
N TYR A 196 -0.41 6.78 1.43
CA TYR A 196 -1.72 6.19 1.22
C TYR A 196 -2.66 6.56 2.37
N ASN A 197 -3.87 6.98 2.05
CA ASN A 197 -4.94 7.12 3.01
C ASN A 197 -6.26 6.70 2.37
N LYS A 198 -7.05 5.89 3.08
CA LYS A 198 -8.42 5.59 2.66
C LYS A 198 -9.39 6.44 3.46
N PHE A 199 -10.14 7.26 2.74
CA PHE A 199 -11.24 8.03 3.30
C PHE A 199 -12.49 7.15 3.28
N GLU A 200 -12.64 6.29 4.29
CA GLU A 200 -13.78 5.37 4.40
C GLU A 200 -14.93 5.97 5.19
N ASP A 201 -14.60 6.86 6.12
CA ASP A 201 -15.51 7.19 7.18
C ASP A 201 -15.37 8.63 7.66
N PRO A 202 -16.41 9.44 7.50
CA PRO A 202 -16.51 10.69 8.23
C PRO A 202 -16.62 10.50 9.75
N LEU A 203 -16.57 9.28 10.33
CA LEU A 203 -16.39 8.97 11.78
C LEU A 203 -15.28 9.80 12.42
N ASN A 204 -14.30 10.24 11.64
CA ASN A 204 -13.27 11.15 12.13
C ASN A 204 -13.71 12.62 12.25
N ILE A 205 -14.73 13.05 11.50
CA ILE A 205 -15.52 14.29 11.69
C ILE A 205 -16.45 14.17 12.93
N PHE A 206 -16.77 12.97 13.42
CA PHE A 206 -17.75 12.78 14.52
C PHE A 206 -17.28 13.29 15.88
N ASP A 207 -15.97 13.37 16.13
CA ASP A 207 -15.42 14.05 17.32
C ASP A 207 -15.89 15.50 17.43
N TRP A 208 -16.38 16.08 16.32
CA TRP A 208 -16.98 17.39 16.34
C TRP A 208 -18.39 17.39 16.97
N PHE A 209 -19.19 16.33 16.82
CA PHE A 209 -20.63 16.33 17.12
C PHE A 209 -21.08 15.41 18.26
N GLY A 210 -20.22 14.47 18.69
CA GLY A 210 -20.45 13.63 19.88
C GLY A 210 -21.64 12.66 19.76
N LYS A 211 -22.00 12.25 18.54
CA LYS A 211 -23.09 11.32 18.23
C LYS A 211 -22.78 10.50 16.97
N ASP A 212 -23.28 9.27 16.91
CA ASP A 212 -23.21 8.43 15.71
C ASP A 212 -23.99 9.07 14.54
N TRP A 213 -23.33 9.20 13.39
CA TRP A 213 -23.84 9.87 12.21
C TRP A 213 -23.35 9.18 10.93
N ASN A 214 -24.16 8.33 10.29
CA ASN A 214 -23.76 7.66 9.06
C ASN A 214 -24.26 8.44 7.82
N PRO A 215 -23.45 9.27 7.14
CA PRO A 215 -23.83 9.83 5.84
C PRO A 215 -23.59 8.81 4.73
N ASP A 216 -24.61 8.59 3.91
CA ASP A 216 -24.44 7.87 2.65
C ASP A 216 -23.33 8.53 1.80
N GLY A 217 -22.35 7.73 1.38
CA GLY A 217 -21.26 8.11 0.49
C GLY A 217 -20.39 6.91 0.13
N THR A 218 -19.49 7.10 -0.84
CA THR A 218 -18.60 6.02 -1.31
C THR A 218 -17.17 6.32 -0.84
N PRO A 219 -16.54 5.41 -0.07
CA PRO A 219 -15.13 5.51 0.26
C PRO A 219 -14.24 5.77 -0.95
N PHE A 220 -13.16 6.52 -0.76
CA PHE A 220 -12.18 6.78 -1.81
C PHE A 220 -10.78 6.87 -1.22
N GLU A 221 -9.79 6.83 -2.10
CA GLU A 221 -8.38 6.86 -1.70
C GLU A 221 -7.71 8.19 -1.96
N ILE A 222 -6.70 8.48 -1.15
CA ILE A 222 -5.82 9.62 -1.26
C ILE A 222 -4.38 9.12 -1.35
N ASN A 223 -3.75 9.32 -2.50
CA ASN A 223 -2.43 8.77 -2.80
C ASN A 223 -1.40 9.85 -3.08
N GLY A 224 -0.14 9.62 -2.73
CA GLY A 224 0.95 10.56 -3.01
C GLY A 224 2.28 9.84 -3.19
N LYS A 225 3.11 10.32 -4.11
CA LYS A 225 4.46 9.82 -4.32
C LYS A 225 5.42 11.00 -4.42
N TRP A 226 6.59 10.92 -3.82
CA TRP A 226 7.67 11.88 -4.03
C TRP A 226 9.03 11.25 -3.78
N LYS A 227 10.07 11.87 -4.32
CA LYS A 227 11.45 11.41 -4.20
C LYS A 227 12.26 12.43 -3.41
N GLN A 228 13.10 11.96 -2.49
CA GLN A 228 13.98 12.81 -1.72
C GLN A 228 15.43 12.33 -1.87
N PRO A 229 16.35 13.14 -2.45
CA PRO A 229 17.75 12.76 -2.51
C PRO A 229 18.35 12.71 -1.10
N VAL A 230 19.25 11.75 -0.89
CA VAL A 230 19.93 11.56 0.39
C VAL A 230 21.42 11.38 0.19
N ASN A 231 22.16 11.86 1.18
CA ASN A 231 23.60 11.67 1.28
C ASN A 231 23.95 11.57 2.78
N PHE A 232 24.49 10.43 3.20
CA PHE A 232 24.86 10.19 4.59
C PHE A 232 25.97 9.15 4.70
N ASP A 233 26.73 9.21 5.80
CA ASP A 233 27.77 8.22 6.07
C ASP A 233 27.21 7.03 6.86
N VAL A 234 27.69 5.84 6.52
CA VAL A 234 27.46 4.57 7.24
C VAL A 234 28.80 4.00 7.66
N ASP A 235 28.89 3.48 8.89
CA ASP A 235 30.10 2.80 9.36
C ASP A 235 30.48 1.64 8.43
N LYS A 236 31.79 1.45 8.18
CA LYS A 236 32.29 0.45 7.23
C LYS A 236 31.81 -0.96 7.57
N HIS A 237 31.89 -1.35 8.84
CA HIS A 237 31.47 -2.68 9.28
C HIS A 237 29.96 -2.86 9.15
N THR A 238 29.19 -1.83 9.46
CA THR A 238 27.72 -1.85 9.29
C THR A 238 27.30 -1.92 7.82
N TYR A 239 27.96 -1.16 6.96
CA TYR A 239 27.71 -1.19 5.53
C TYR A 239 28.01 -2.57 4.94
N GLU A 240 29.23 -3.07 5.13
CA GLU A 240 29.67 -4.33 4.50
C GLU A 240 28.86 -5.55 4.95
N ASN A 241 28.44 -5.59 6.22
CA ASN A 241 27.83 -6.79 6.80
C ASN A 241 26.30 -6.75 6.91
N LYS A 242 25.68 -5.56 6.86
CA LYS A 242 24.23 -5.42 7.02
C LYS A 242 23.58 -4.72 5.83
N VAL A 243 24.00 -3.48 5.55
CA VAL A 243 23.35 -2.67 4.51
C VAL A 243 23.61 -3.23 3.13
N LYS A 244 24.86 -3.49 2.76
CA LYS A 244 25.26 -4.01 1.45
C LYS A 244 24.53 -5.32 1.11
N PRO A 245 24.46 -6.35 1.99
CA PRO A 245 23.65 -7.54 1.72
C PRO A 245 22.16 -7.25 1.51
N MET A 246 21.56 -6.31 2.23
CA MET A 246 20.16 -5.91 2.00
C MET A 246 20.02 -5.27 0.62
N LEU A 247 20.95 -4.39 0.23
CA LEU A 247 20.97 -3.77 -1.10
C LEU A 247 21.22 -4.76 -2.22
N GLU A 248 22.12 -5.74 -2.02
CA GLU A 248 22.43 -6.79 -2.99
C GLU A 248 21.31 -7.81 -3.08
N THR A 249 20.59 -8.10 -1.99
CA THR A 249 19.35 -8.89 -2.04
C THR A 249 18.29 -8.14 -2.84
N THR A 250 18.14 -6.83 -2.62
CA THR A 250 17.22 -5.97 -3.37
C THR A 250 17.64 -5.78 -4.83
N ASN A 251 18.95 -5.80 -5.13
CA ASN A 251 19.46 -5.75 -6.50
C ASN A 251 19.48 -7.13 -7.18
N SER A 252 19.51 -8.23 -6.42
CA SER A 252 19.16 -9.56 -6.95
C SER A 252 17.66 -9.66 -7.27
N MET A 253 16.84 -8.78 -6.67
CA MET A 253 15.47 -8.48 -7.09
C MET A 253 15.40 -7.42 -8.22
N SER A 254 16.50 -6.71 -8.53
CA SER A 254 16.59 -5.76 -9.64
C SER A 254 16.99 -6.41 -10.98
N GLY A 255 16.72 -7.71 -11.13
CA GLY A 255 16.46 -8.28 -12.44
C GLY A 255 15.03 -7.92 -12.86
N SER A 256 14.77 -6.68 -13.24
CA SER A 256 13.48 -6.20 -13.78
C SER A 256 12.20 -6.57 -12.97
N GLY A 257 12.31 -6.93 -11.69
CA GLY A 257 11.19 -7.42 -10.88
C GLY A 257 10.33 -6.31 -10.28
N MET A 258 9.06 -6.62 -10.03
CA MET A 258 8.11 -5.77 -9.31
C MET A 258 8.24 -5.97 -7.81
N SER A 259 8.07 -4.93 -7.00
CA SER A 259 7.79 -5.06 -5.56
C SER A 259 6.31 -5.38 -5.32
N GLY A 260 5.95 -5.82 -4.11
CA GLY A 260 4.54 -5.97 -3.72
C GLY A 260 3.74 -4.67 -3.84
N TRP A 261 4.38 -3.50 -3.73
CA TRP A 261 3.76 -2.20 -4.02
C TRP A 261 3.61 -1.89 -5.51
N ASP A 262 4.48 -2.41 -6.36
CA ASP A 262 4.31 -2.28 -7.81
C ASP A 262 3.15 -3.17 -8.26
N MET A 263 3.00 -4.35 -7.66
CA MET A 263 1.83 -5.22 -7.84
C MET A 263 0.55 -4.52 -7.35
N PHE A 264 0.60 -3.87 -6.18
CA PHE A 264 -0.47 -3.01 -5.70
C PHE A 264 -0.81 -1.89 -6.71
N SER A 265 0.19 -1.17 -7.20
CA SER A 265 -0.03 -0.09 -8.16
C SER A 265 -0.66 -0.63 -9.46
N HIS A 266 -0.22 -1.80 -9.92
CA HIS A 266 -0.77 -2.48 -11.10
C HIS A 266 -2.24 -2.89 -10.92
N TYR A 267 -2.63 -3.34 -9.73
CA TYR A 267 -4.04 -3.59 -9.36
C TYR A 267 -4.89 -2.32 -9.47
N ARG A 268 -4.33 -1.18 -9.04
CA ARG A 268 -5.03 0.12 -8.96
C ARG A 268 -5.13 0.85 -10.31
N ASP A 269 -4.23 0.59 -11.24
CA ASP A 269 -4.18 1.26 -12.56
C ASP A 269 -5.20 0.68 -13.58
N ASP A 270 -6.17 -0.14 -13.14
CA ASP A 270 -7.27 -0.72 -13.93
C ASP A 270 -6.86 -1.51 -15.18
N SER A 271 -5.62 -2.02 -15.23
CA SER A 271 -5.16 -2.79 -16.39
C SER A 271 -5.78 -4.20 -16.46
N GLY A 272 -6.08 -4.80 -15.30
CA GLY A 272 -6.51 -6.21 -15.16
C GLY A 272 -5.56 -7.21 -15.82
N ARG A 273 -4.37 -6.77 -16.23
CA ARG A 273 -3.47 -7.54 -17.07
C ARG A 273 -2.82 -8.61 -16.21
N ALA A 274 -2.93 -9.86 -16.63
CA ALA A 274 -2.23 -10.96 -15.98
C ALA A 274 -0.71 -10.71 -15.98
N LEU A 275 -0.07 -11.09 -14.88
CA LEU A 275 1.37 -11.02 -14.67
C LEU A 275 1.95 -12.42 -14.59
N THR A 276 3.20 -12.56 -14.99
CA THR A 276 3.97 -13.79 -14.81
C THR A 276 4.92 -13.70 -13.62
N LEU A 277 5.32 -14.83 -13.03
CA LEU A 277 6.36 -14.86 -11.99
C LEU A 277 7.69 -14.24 -12.45
N SER A 278 7.98 -14.34 -13.75
CA SER A 278 9.14 -13.68 -14.38
C SER A 278 8.99 -12.17 -14.40
N GLU A 279 7.83 -11.64 -14.81
CA GLU A 279 7.56 -10.19 -14.81
C GLU A 279 7.58 -9.59 -13.40
N ILE A 280 7.12 -10.36 -12.41
CA ILE A 280 7.17 -9.95 -11.00
C ILE A 280 8.61 -10.11 -10.45
N GLY A 281 9.45 -10.94 -11.06
CA GLY A 281 10.84 -11.16 -10.62
C GLY A 281 10.99 -12.12 -9.43
N VAL A 282 10.04 -13.05 -9.22
CA VAL A 282 10.09 -14.05 -8.13
C VAL A 282 10.15 -15.50 -8.60
N GLN A 283 10.25 -15.74 -9.91
CA GLN A 283 10.25 -17.09 -10.48
C GLN A 283 11.31 -18.01 -9.83
N ASP A 284 12.56 -17.58 -9.74
CA ASP A 284 13.63 -18.43 -9.17
C ASP A 284 13.45 -18.65 -7.66
N ARG A 285 12.97 -17.63 -6.92
CA ARG A 285 12.66 -17.77 -5.49
C ARG A 285 11.57 -18.81 -5.24
N VAL A 286 10.50 -18.77 -6.05
CA VAL A 286 9.43 -19.79 -5.97
C VAL A 286 10.01 -21.17 -6.23
N ARG A 287 10.84 -21.32 -7.26
CA ARG A 287 11.50 -22.61 -7.57
C ARG A 287 12.37 -23.10 -6.42
N GLU A 288 13.15 -22.22 -5.79
CA GLU A 288 13.95 -22.58 -4.61
C GLU A 288 13.08 -23.04 -3.44
N LEU A 289 11.96 -22.35 -3.16
CA LEU A 289 11.04 -22.69 -2.08
C LEU A 289 10.37 -24.07 -2.27
N ILE A 290 10.18 -24.50 -3.52
CA ILE A 290 9.60 -25.81 -3.85
C ILE A 290 10.52 -26.94 -3.38
N HIS A 291 11.83 -26.71 -3.37
CA HIS A 291 12.86 -27.64 -2.91
C HIS A 291 13.24 -27.45 -1.44
N LYS A 292 12.99 -26.27 -0.88
CA LYS A 292 13.35 -25.93 0.50
C LYS A 292 12.62 -26.83 1.51
N PRO A 293 13.35 -27.64 2.31
CA PRO A 293 12.75 -28.37 3.41
C PRO A 293 12.17 -27.41 4.44
N ASN A 294 11.03 -27.78 5.02
CA ASN A 294 10.37 -27.04 6.09
C ASN A 294 9.81 -25.66 5.69
N ALA A 295 9.74 -25.36 4.38
CA ALA A 295 9.06 -24.16 3.89
C ALA A 295 7.55 -24.22 4.15
N PHE A 296 6.93 -23.05 4.22
CA PHE A 296 5.49 -22.83 4.43
C PHE A 296 5.01 -23.41 5.78
N GLU A 297 5.87 -23.36 6.80
CA GLU A 297 5.66 -23.92 8.16
C GLU A 297 5.29 -25.43 8.15
N LYS A 298 5.60 -26.16 7.08
CA LYS A 298 5.33 -27.61 7.00
C LYS A 298 6.52 -28.38 7.61
N PRO A 299 6.36 -29.11 8.72
CA PRO A 299 7.49 -29.67 9.46
C PRO A 299 8.25 -30.81 8.74
N GLU A 300 7.73 -31.33 7.63
CA GLU A 300 8.31 -32.49 6.95
C GLU A 300 8.44 -32.28 5.44
N GLY A 301 9.69 -32.28 4.97
CA GLY A 301 10.05 -32.26 3.55
C GLY A 301 9.79 -30.92 2.85
N SER A 302 10.00 -30.93 1.54
CA SER A 302 9.69 -29.83 0.63
C SER A 302 8.44 -30.16 -0.19
N ILE A 303 7.92 -29.22 -0.98
CA ILE A 303 6.80 -29.51 -1.88
C ILE A 303 7.21 -30.62 -2.86
N HIS A 304 8.41 -30.50 -3.43
CA HIS A 304 8.98 -31.50 -4.34
C HIS A 304 9.05 -32.88 -3.69
N SER A 305 9.70 -33.01 -2.52
CA SER A 305 9.90 -34.33 -1.91
C SER A 305 8.59 -34.97 -1.42
N ARG A 306 7.63 -34.17 -0.96
CA ARG A 306 6.28 -34.65 -0.61
C ARG A 306 5.53 -35.17 -1.82
N PHE A 307 5.64 -34.50 -2.96
CA PHE A 307 4.99 -34.96 -4.19
C PHE A 307 5.62 -36.25 -4.71
N ILE A 308 6.96 -36.38 -4.71
CA ILE A 308 7.62 -37.66 -5.03
C ILE A 308 7.15 -38.77 -4.09
N SER A 309 7.08 -38.49 -2.78
CA SER A 309 6.58 -39.46 -1.80
C SER A 309 5.11 -39.84 -2.04
N GLN A 310 4.26 -38.89 -2.47
CA GLN A 310 2.88 -39.15 -2.86
C GLN A 310 2.82 -40.18 -4.00
N ILE A 311 3.65 -40.01 -5.03
CA ILE A 311 3.73 -40.93 -6.17
C ILE A 311 4.25 -42.29 -5.71
N GLN A 312 5.33 -42.33 -4.92
CA GLN A 312 5.92 -43.57 -4.39
C GLN A 312 4.95 -44.39 -3.52
N ASN A 313 3.96 -43.73 -2.92
CA ASN A 313 2.93 -44.35 -2.10
C ASN A 313 1.62 -44.63 -2.87
N GLY A 314 1.59 -44.44 -4.19
CA GLY A 314 0.43 -44.76 -5.03
C GLY A 314 -0.77 -43.84 -4.85
N LYS A 315 -0.57 -42.61 -4.38
CA LYS A 315 -1.67 -41.66 -4.11
C LYS A 315 -2.10 -40.84 -5.33
N GLY A 316 -1.24 -40.71 -6.35
CA GLY A 316 -1.52 -39.96 -7.57
C GLY A 316 -0.25 -39.39 -8.22
N VAL A 317 -0.33 -39.03 -9.50
CA VAL A 317 0.77 -38.46 -10.31
C VAL A 317 0.63 -36.96 -10.56
N ASP A 318 -0.30 -36.32 -9.85
CA ASP A 318 -0.58 -34.89 -9.88
C ASP A 318 -0.93 -34.37 -8.47
N PHE A 319 -0.79 -33.06 -8.27
CA PHE A 319 -1.28 -32.36 -7.08
C PHE A 319 -1.68 -30.93 -7.42
N ASN A 320 -2.56 -30.34 -6.59
CA ASN A 320 -2.90 -28.92 -6.63
C ASN A 320 -3.25 -28.45 -5.21
N ASN A 321 -2.37 -27.68 -4.59
CA ASN A 321 -2.50 -27.25 -3.20
C ASN A 321 -2.24 -25.74 -3.06
N ALA A 322 -2.95 -25.10 -2.14
CA ALA A 322 -2.64 -23.75 -1.70
C ALA A 322 -1.48 -23.77 -0.69
N TYR A 323 -0.60 -22.78 -0.78
CA TYR A 323 0.51 -22.59 0.16
C TYR A 323 0.52 -21.14 0.64
N ASP A 324 0.87 -20.95 1.90
CA ASP A 324 0.93 -19.62 2.52
C ASP A 324 2.31 -18.99 2.26
N PHE A 325 2.44 -18.25 1.17
CA PHE A 325 3.69 -17.60 0.78
C PHE A 325 4.07 -16.43 1.71
N THR A 326 3.13 -15.92 2.52
CA THR A 326 3.42 -14.87 3.52
C THR A 326 4.43 -15.36 4.56
N LYS A 327 4.47 -16.68 4.81
CA LYS A 327 5.44 -17.32 5.73
C LYS A 327 6.87 -17.32 5.22
N GLU A 328 7.03 -17.25 3.90
CA GLU A 328 8.34 -17.24 3.23
C GLU A 328 8.73 -15.84 2.72
N ALA A 329 7.80 -14.89 2.82
CA ALA A 329 8.07 -13.48 2.56
C ALA A 329 9.06 -12.95 3.60
N LYS A 330 10.04 -12.18 3.12
CA LYS A 330 10.99 -11.50 3.99
C LYS A 330 10.36 -10.29 4.66
N GLU A 331 9.38 -9.67 3.99
CA GLU A 331 8.82 -8.39 4.36
C GLU A 331 7.33 -8.31 4.02
N MET A 332 6.55 -7.75 4.94
CA MET A 332 5.12 -7.49 4.76
C MET A 332 4.91 -6.44 3.67
N ILE A 333 3.96 -6.65 2.76
CA ILE A 333 3.53 -5.70 1.69
C ILE A 333 4.57 -5.45 0.58
N PHE A 334 5.87 -5.37 0.87
CA PHE A 334 6.89 -5.07 -0.14
C PHE A 334 7.44 -6.30 -0.85
N ASP A 335 7.51 -7.44 -0.16
CA ASP A 335 7.96 -8.68 -0.79
C ASP A 335 6.85 -9.19 -1.73
N PRO A 336 7.12 -9.43 -3.02
CA PRO A 336 6.10 -9.98 -3.90
C PRO A 336 5.59 -11.36 -3.46
N LEU A 337 6.36 -12.11 -2.65
CA LEU A 337 5.86 -13.33 -2.03
C LEU A 337 4.76 -13.07 -0.99
N TRP A 338 4.78 -11.92 -0.32
CA TRP A 338 3.66 -11.51 0.54
C TRP A 338 2.41 -11.26 -0.30
N ALA A 339 2.59 -10.62 -1.45
CA ALA A 339 1.51 -10.27 -2.37
C ALA A 339 0.85 -11.50 -3.04
N ILE A 340 1.52 -12.65 -3.08
CA ILE A 340 0.95 -13.93 -3.56
C ILE A 340 0.67 -14.89 -2.40
N GLY A 341 0.31 -14.36 -1.22
CA GLY A 341 0.19 -15.10 0.03
C GLY A 341 -0.67 -16.36 -0.09
N GLY A 342 -1.76 -16.31 -0.85
CA GLY A 342 -2.70 -17.40 -1.07
C GLY A 342 -2.45 -18.30 -2.29
N ALA A 343 -1.28 -18.22 -2.94
CA ALA A 343 -1.06 -18.86 -4.23
C ALA A 343 -1.19 -20.39 -4.20
N LYS A 344 -1.71 -20.93 -5.29
CA LYS A 344 -1.79 -22.38 -5.54
C LYS A 344 -0.59 -22.82 -6.35
N VAL A 345 0.01 -23.93 -5.92
CA VAL A 345 1.01 -24.65 -6.70
C VAL A 345 0.43 -26.01 -7.07
N SER A 346 0.57 -26.34 -8.34
CA SER A 346 0.25 -27.64 -8.90
C SER A 346 1.48 -28.26 -9.56
N GLY A 347 1.46 -29.58 -9.69
CA GLY A 347 2.48 -30.31 -10.42
C GLY A 347 1.92 -31.60 -10.99
N ILE A 348 2.34 -31.95 -12.20
CA ILE A 348 1.97 -33.19 -12.87
C ILE A 348 3.21 -33.89 -13.43
N LEU A 349 3.35 -35.18 -13.17
CA LEU A 349 4.40 -36.00 -13.74
C LEU A 349 4.01 -36.49 -15.15
N THR A 350 4.81 -36.15 -16.15
CA THR A 350 4.63 -36.56 -17.56
C THR A 350 5.92 -37.16 -18.13
N ASN A 351 5.88 -37.60 -19.39
CA ASN A 351 7.02 -38.19 -20.11
C ASN A 351 7.69 -39.32 -19.31
N ILE A 352 6.86 -40.22 -18.77
CA ILE A 352 7.30 -41.21 -17.79
C ILE A 352 7.97 -42.38 -18.51
N HIS A 353 9.18 -42.70 -18.09
CA HIS A 353 9.91 -43.90 -18.48
C HIS A 353 10.19 -44.73 -17.23
N ALA A 354 10.07 -46.04 -17.34
CA ALA A 354 10.31 -46.94 -16.22
C ALA A 354 11.21 -48.09 -16.64
N GLU A 355 12.23 -48.34 -15.83
CA GLU A 355 13.15 -49.47 -15.97
C GLU A 355 12.92 -50.45 -14.81
N ASP A 356 12.71 -51.73 -15.13
CA ASP A 356 12.60 -52.78 -14.11
C ASP A 356 13.98 -53.05 -13.51
N ILE A 357 14.11 -52.80 -12.21
CA ILE A 357 15.37 -52.98 -11.45
C ILE A 357 15.26 -54.11 -10.42
N GLY A 358 14.29 -55.02 -10.57
CA GLY A 358 14.13 -56.20 -9.71
C GLY A 358 12.80 -56.21 -8.96
N ASP A 359 12.80 -55.77 -7.70
CA ASP A 359 11.59 -55.68 -6.88
C ASP A 359 10.87 -54.32 -7.03
N ARG A 360 11.45 -53.41 -7.82
CA ARG A 360 11.02 -52.03 -8.02
C ARG A 360 11.14 -51.60 -9.48
N TYR A 361 10.56 -50.45 -9.81
CA TYR A 361 10.85 -49.72 -11.03
C TYR A 361 11.65 -48.46 -10.69
N ASN A 362 12.72 -48.19 -11.44
CA ASN A 362 13.30 -46.86 -11.51
C ASN A 362 12.46 -46.03 -12.48
N VAL A 363 11.78 -45.01 -11.97
CA VAL A 363 10.91 -44.15 -12.76
C VAL A 363 11.62 -42.83 -13.01
N SER A 364 11.73 -42.47 -14.29
CA SER A 364 12.18 -41.15 -14.72
C SER A 364 11.07 -40.43 -15.47
N GLY A 365 11.05 -39.10 -15.41
CA GLY A 365 10.05 -38.29 -16.08
C GLY A 365 10.28 -36.81 -15.86
N VAL A 366 9.28 -36.01 -16.20
CA VAL A 366 9.30 -34.56 -16.05
C VAL A 366 8.12 -34.14 -15.19
N ILE A 367 8.36 -33.41 -14.11
CA ILE A 367 7.30 -32.74 -13.37
C ILE A 367 7.12 -31.36 -13.97
N ASN A 368 5.92 -31.08 -14.47
CA ASN A 368 5.53 -29.74 -14.90
C ASN A 368 4.81 -29.07 -13.73
N TYR A 369 5.42 -28.03 -13.20
CA TYR A 369 4.86 -27.22 -12.13
C TYR A 369 4.14 -26.00 -12.71
N GLU A 370 3.01 -25.66 -12.10
CA GLU A 370 2.33 -24.39 -12.34
C GLU A 370 2.01 -23.71 -11.01
N LEU A 371 2.26 -22.40 -10.95
CA LEU A 371 1.78 -21.52 -9.89
C LEU A 371 0.67 -20.64 -10.46
N TYR A 372 -0.42 -20.56 -9.69
CA TYR A 372 -1.54 -19.67 -9.97
C TYR A 372 -1.92 -18.91 -8.71
N ASP A 373 -2.04 -17.59 -8.84
CA ASP A 373 -2.64 -16.73 -7.83
C ASP A 373 -3.64 -15.78 -8.48
N ASN A 374 -4.70 -15.42 -7.74
CA ASN A 374 -5.66 -14.41 -8.18
C ASN A 374 -5.56 -13.21 -7.25
N PHE A 375 -4.83 -12.20 -7.72
CA PHE A 375 -4.56 -11.01 -6.93
C PHE A 375 -5.83 -10.17 -6.81
N THR A 376 -6.52 -10.34 -5.69
CA THR A 376 -7.83 -9.74 -5.40
C THR A 376 -7.79 -8.81 -4.20
N ASP A 377 -7.05 -9.20 -3.14
CA ASP A 377 -6.80 -8.44 -1.92
C ASP A 377 -5.34 -7.96 -1.91
N PRO A 378 -5.08 -6.70 -2.27
CA PRO A 378 -3.72 -6.20 -2.43
C PRO A 378 -2.79 -6.26 -1.21
N TYR A 379 -3.35 -6.54 -0.04
CA TYR A 379 -2.68 -6.44 1.24
C TYR A 379 -2.80 -7.73 2.05
N ASP A 380 -3.51 -8.75 1.53
CA ASP A 380 -3.99 -9.91 2.28
C ASP A 380 -4.57 -9.49 3.66
N MET A 381 -5.36 -8.40 3.68
CA MET A 381 -5.94 -7.86 4.93
C MET A 381 -6.89 -8.84 5.60
N LYS A 382 -7.46 -9.78 4.83
CA LYS A 382 -8.26 -10.86 5.40
C LYS A 382 -7.45 -11.70 6.38
N ASP A 383 -6.18 -11.98 6.08
CA ASP A 383 -5.29 -12.76 6.95
C ASP A 383 -4.69 -11.91 8.08
N LEU A 384 -4.53 -10.59 7.87
CA LEU A 384 -3.99 -9.68 8.86
C LEU A 384 -5.01 -9.21 9.92
N ILE A 385 -6.26 -8.90 9.49
CA ILE A 385 -7.29 -8.28 10.35
C ILE A 385 -8.70 -8.86 10.18
N GLY A 386 -8.88 -9.92 9.38
CA GLY A 386 -10.17 -10.59 9.22
C GLY A 386 -11.20 -9.86 8.36
N ILE A 387 -10.78 -8.82 7.63
CA ILE A 387 -11.63 -8.00 6.75
C ILE A 387 -11.10 -8.12 5.33
N GLU A 388 -11.97 -8.57 4.41
CA GLU A 388 -11.67 -8.63 2.98
C GLU A 388 -11.64 -7.20 2.42
N PHE A 389 -10.48 -6.78 1.92
CA PHE A 389 -10.24 -5.39 1.52
C PHE A 389 -9.90 -5.32 0.03
N ASN A 390 -10.94 -5.05 -0.79
CA ASN A 390 -10.80 -4.95 -2.25
C ASN A 390 -11.08 -3.50 -2.72
N PRO A 391 -10.15 -2.54 -2.57
CA PRO A 391 -10.40 -1.17 -2.93
C PRO A 391 -10.24 -0.96 -4.45
N ASN A 392 -11.35 -0.73 -5.17
CA ASN A 392 -11.43 -0.12 -6.51
C ASN A 392 -10.21 -0.34 -7.44
N GLY A 393 -9.79 -1.59 -7.61
CA GLY A 393 -8.80 -2.01 -8.58
C GLY A 393 -9.32 -3.20 -9.35
N THR A 394 -8.65 -3.55 -10.44
CA THR A 394 -9.06 -4.67 -11.28
C THR A 394 -8.24 -5.90 -10.92
N PRO A 395 -8.85 -6.96 -10.33
CA PRO A 395 -8.15 -8.20 -10.05
C PRO A 395 -7.46 -8.75 -11.29
N TYR A 396 -6.33 -9.41 -11.10
CA TYR A 396 -5.58 -10.01 -12.19
C TYR A 396 -4.94 -11.32 -11.77
N ASP A 397 -4.78 -12.21 -12.75
CA ASP A 397 -4.09 -13.48 -12.52
C ASP A 397 -2.57 -13.29 -12.44
N ILE A 398 -1.93 -14.03 -11.56
CA ILE A 398 -0.48 -14.23 -11.55
C ILE A 398 -0.20 -15.69 -11.90
N LYS A 399 0.64 -15.92 -12.92
CA LYS A 399 0.94 -17.26 -13.43
C LYS A 399 2.43 -17.54 -13.51
N GLY A 400 2.83 -18.77 -13.25
CA GLY A 400 4.19 -19.23 -13.52
C GLY A 400 4.18 -20.70 -13.88
N ALA A 401 5.05 -21.10 -14.80
CA ALA A 401 5.20 -22.50 -15.17
C ALA A 401 6.68 -22.82 -15.37
N TRP A 402 7.10 -24.00 -14.92
CA TRP A 402 8.44 -24.53 -15.14
C TRP A 402 8.42 -26.06 -15.04
N SER A 403 9.47 -26.70 -15.55
CA SER A 403 9.56 -28.16 -15.57
C SER A 403 10.88 -28.65 -14.99
N GLU A 404 10.85 -29.79 -14.34
CA GLU A 404 12.03 -30.43 -13.74
C GLU A 404 12.07 -31.92 -14.06
N SER A 405 13.22 -32.40 -14.51
CA SER A 405 13.46 -33.84 -14.68
C SER A 405 13.64 -34.50 -13.32
N VAL A 406 13.03 -35.67 -13.15
CA VAL A 406 13.09 -36.45 -11.91
C VAL A 406 13.44 -37.90 -12.19
N ASN A 407 14.05 -38.54 -11.19
CA ASN A 407 14.33 -39.96 -11.16
C ASN A 407 14.15 -40.46 -9.71
N PHE A 408 13.33 -41.50 -9.53
CA PHE A 408 13.08 -42.10 -8.22
C PHE A 408 12.56 -43.53 -8.34
N ASP A 409 12.75 -44.32 -7.28
CA ASP A 409 12.32 -45.71 -7.27
C ASP A 409 10.92 -45.88 -6.67
N VAL A 410 10.08 -46.70 -7.31
CA VAL A 410 8.73 -47.06 -6.86
C VAL A 410 8.58 -48.57 -6.76
N LYS A 411 7.70 -49.04 -5.88
CA LYS A 411 7.38 -50.47 -5.82
C LYS A 411 6.61 -50.90 -7.08
N LYS A 412 6.75 -52.17 -7.48
CA LYS A 412 6.10 -52.71 -8.68
C LYS A 412 4.58 -52.55 -8.67
N ASP A 413 3.94 -52.81 -7.54
CA ASP A 413 2.50 -52.64 -7.35
C ASP A 413 2.05 -51.19 -7.55
N VAL A 414 2.82 -50.23 -7.05
CA VAL A 414 2.55 -48.79 -7.22
C VAL A 414 2.69 -48.38 -8.69
N TYR A 415 3.77 -48.81 -9.36
CA TYR A 415 3.96 -48.51 -10.78
C TYR A 415 2.82 -49.07 -11.64
N GLU A 416 2.55 -50.36 -11.54
CA GLU A 416 1.58 -51.06 -12.39
C GLU A 416 0.14 -50.55 -12.18
N ASN A 417 -0.23 -50.21 -10.95
CA ASN A 417 -1.61 -49.82 -10.63
C ASN A 417 -1.87 -48.30 -10.62
N THR A 418 -0.84 -47.47 -10.43
CA THR A 418 -1.01 -46.00 -10.30
C THR A 418 -0.38 -45.24 -11.45
N ILE A 419 0.86 -45.56 -11.82
CA ILE A 419 1.66 -44.75 -12.75
C ILE A 419 1.45 -45.22 -14.21
N LYS A 420 1.52 -46.52 -14.46
CA LYS A 420 1.35 -47.10 -15.80
C LYS A 420 0.01 -46.76 -16.45
N PRO A 421 -1.14 -46.71 -15.74
CA PRO A 421 -2.41 -46.31 -16.32
C PRO A 421 -2.45 -44.87 -16.84
N THR A 422 -1.56 -43.98 -16.35
CA THR A 422 -1.51 -42.59 -16.81
C THR A 422 -0.66 -42.38 -18.05
N LEU A 423 0.07 -43.41 -18.51
CA LEU A 423 0.88 -43.38 -19.74
C LEU A 423 0.04 -43.55 -21.03
N GLY A 424 -1.23 -43.96 -20.91
CA GLY A 424 -2.12 -44.22 -22.05
C GLY A 424 -3.25 -43.21 -22.23
N LYS A 425 -3.20 -42.08 -21.51
CA LYS A 425 -4.07 -40.91 -21.69
C LYS A 425 -3.24 -39.77 -22.24
#